data_AF-A0A7Y1YHI5-F1
#
_entry.id   AF-A0A7Y1YHI5-F1
#
_cell.length_a   1.000
_cell.length_b   1.000
_cell.length_c   1.000
_cell.angle_alpha   90.00
_cell.angle_beta   90.00
_cell.angle_gamma   90.00
#
_symmetry.space_group_name_H-M   'P 1'
#
loop_
_entity.id
_entity.type
_entity.pdbx_description
1 polymer ?
#
loop_
_entity_poly.entity_id
_entity_poly.type
_entity_poly.pdbx_seq_one_letter_code
_entity_poly.pdbx_strand_id
1 'polypeptide(L)' 'EDPDTKKPIVLKEGRFGPYVTDGETNASLRKGATIENVTPERAQELLAERRAKLANT' A
#
# COMPACT_ATOMS: atom_id res chain seq x y z
N GLU A 1 -7.79 -0.36 8.62
CA GLU A 1 -7.36 1.04 8.81
C GLU A 1 -5.88 1.05 9.15
N ASP A 2 -5.15 2.10 8.79
CA ASP A 2 -3.73 2.26 9.10
C ASP A 2 -3.59 2.82 10.55
N PRO A 3 -2.88 2.15 11.47
CA PRO A 3 -2.78 2.59 12.86
C PRO A 3 -1.98 3.89 13.03
N ASP A 4 -1.07 4.19 12.11
CA ASP A 4 -0.19 5.36 12.16
C ASP A 4 -0.87 6.61 11.63
N THR A 5 -1.66 6.46 10.56
CA THR A 5 -2.28 7.60 9.86
C THR A 5 -3.79 7.72 10.10
N LYS A 6 -4.43 6.70 10.67
CA LYS A 6 -5.90 6.57 10.78
C LYS A 6 -6.61 6.72 9.43
N LYS A 7 -5.90 6.47 8.33
CA LYS A 7 -6.44 6.59 6.97
C LYS A 7 -7.03 5.26 6.50
N PRO A 8 -8.07 5.30 5.65
CA PRO A 8 -8.63 4.11 5.04
C PRO A 8 -7.62 3.54 4.03
N ILE A 9 -7.19 2.30 4.27
CA ILE A 9 -6.35 1.56 3.33
C ILE A 9 -7.26 0.87 2.32
N VAL A 10 -7.00 1.11 1.04
CA VAL A 10 -7.77 0.56 -0.07
C VAL A 10 -6.83 -0.13 -1.04
N LEU A 11 -7.18 -1.36 -1.45
CA LEU A 11 -6.55 -2.02 -2.57
C LEU A 11 -7.29 -1.71 -3.87
N LYS A 12 -6.52 -1.44 -4.92
CA LYS A 12 -7.01 -1.12 -6.25
C LYS A 12 -6.17 -1.81 -7.33
N GLU A 13 -6.80 -2.12 -8.45
CA GLU A 13 -6.12 -2.59 -9.66
C GLU A 13 -5.84 -1.42 -10.60
N GLY A 14 -4.57 -1.21 -10.94
CA GLY A 14 -4.14 -0.16 -11.86
C GLY A 14 -3.53 -0.71 -13.14
N ARG A 15 -3.21 0.21 -14.07
CA ARG A 15 -2.56 -0.12 -15.37
C ARG A 15 -1.28 -0.96 -15.22
N PHE A 16 -0.58 -0.83 -14.10
CA PHE A 16 0.71 -1.48 -13.83
C PHE A 16 0.59 -2.68 -12.86
N GLY A 17 -0.64 -3.09 -12.55
CA GLY A 17 -0.94 -4.13 -11.56
C GLY A 17 -1.60 -3.57 -10.29
N PRO A 18 -1.89 -4.45 -9.33
CA PRO A 18 -2.53 -4.06 -8.09
C PRO A 18 -1.64 -3.17 -7.22
N TYR A 19 -2.26 -2.23 -6.51
CA TYR A 19 -1.60 -1.32 -5.59
C TYR A 19 -2.47 -1.06 -4.35
N VAL A 20 -1.80 -0.70 -3.26
CA VAL A 20 -2.41 -0.21 -2.02
C VAL A 20 -2.33 1.31 -2.01
N THR A 21 -3.40 1.95 -1.53
CA THR A 21 -3.47 3.40 -1.34
C THR A 21 -4.15 3.74 -0.02
N ASP A 22 -3.64 4.75 0.67
CA ASP A 22 -4.32 5.41 1.82
C ASP A 22 -4.95 6.75 1.42
N GLY A 23 -4.99 7.05 0.11
CA GLY A 23 -5.42 8.34 -0.44
C GLY A 23 -4.30 9.36 -0.65
N GLU A 24 -3.13 9.17 -0.05
CA GLU A 24 -1.99 10.10 -0.13
C GLU A 24 -0.72 9.41 -0.66
N THR A 25 -0.40 8.26 -0.06
CA THR A 25 0.67 7.36 -0.44
C THR A 25 0.13 6.20 -1.26
N ASN A 26 0.83 5.87 -2.34
CA ASN A 26 0.51 4.74 -3.20
C ASN A 26 1.69 3.77 -3.24
N ALA A 27 1.43 2.50 -2.93
CA ALA A 27 2.42 1.44 -2.90
C ALA A 27 1.96 0.28 -3.80
N SER A 28 2.72 0.02 -4.87
CA SER A 28 2.44 -1.10 -5.78
C SER A 28 2.73 -2.43 -5.10
N LEU A 29 1.88 -3.43 -5.34
CA LEU A 29 2.16 -4.81 -4.94
C LEU A 29 3.31 -5.36 -5.79
N ARG A 30 4.15 -6.23 -5.21
CA ARG A 30 5.20 -6.93 -5.98
C ARG A 30 4.56 -7.93 -6.95
N LYS A 31 5.25 -8.21 -8.07
CA LYS A 31 4.84 -9.21 -9.06
C LYS A 31 4.59 -10.56 -8.36
N GLY A 32 3.35 -11.05 -8.43
CA GLY A 32 2.91 -12.30 -7.82
C GLY A 32 1.94 -12.13 -6.65
N ALA A 33 1.85 -10.94 -6.05
CA ALA A 33 0.83 -10.65 -5.04
C ALA A 33 -0.45 -10.16 -5.73
N THR A 34 -1.55 -10.89 -5.54
CA THR A 34 -2.90 -10.51 -5.98
C THR A 34 -3.62 -9.78 -4.85
N ILE A 35 -4.68 -9.02 -5.17
CA ILE A 35 -5.51 -8.33 -4.16
C ILE A 35 -6.03 -9.31 -3.11
N GLU A 36 -6.40 -10.52 -3.55
CA GLU A 36 -6.96 -11.58 -2.71
C GLU A 36 -5.95 -12.16 -1.71
N ASN A 37 -4.67 -12.12 -2.04
CA ASN A 37 -3.60 -12.67 -1.20
C ASN A 37 -2.92 -11.61 -0.32
N VAL A 38 -3.32 -10.33 -0.42
CA VAL A 38 -2.75 -9.29 0.43
C VAL A 38 -3.52 -9.19 1.74
N THR A 39 -2.77 -9.38 2.83
CA THR A 39 -3.28 -9.13 4.18
C THR A 39 -3.29 -7.65 4.51
N PRO A 40 -4.15 -7.21 5.44
CA PRO A 40 -4.16 -5.82 5.92
C PRO A 40 -2.81 -5.36 6.47
N GLU A 41 -2.11 -6.25 7.20
CA GLU A 41 -0.77 -6.00 7.74
C GLU A 41 0.24 -5.74 6.61
N ARG A 42 0.21 -6.56 5.55
CA ARG A 42 1.10 -6.38 4.41
C ARG A 42 0.82 -5.07 3.67
N ALA A 43 -0.45 -4.67 3.60
CA ALA A 43 -0.84 -3.41 2.99
C ALA A 43 -0.32 -2.20 3.80
N GLN A 44 -0.37 -2.27 5.13
CA GLN A 44 0.21 -1.26 6.02
C GLN A 44 1.73 -1.16 5.85
N GLU A 45 2.44 -2.30 5.84
CA GLU A 45 3.89 -2.33 5.63
C GLU A 45 4.29 -1.65 4.32
N LEU A 46 3.62 -1.98 3.21
CA LEU A 46 3.92 -1.41 1.90
C LEU A 46 3.77 0.12 1.88
N LEU A 47 2.74 0.65 2.54
CA LEU A 47 2.52 2.08 2.67
C LEU A 47 3.58 2.72 3.57
N ALA A 48 3.91 2.11 4.71
CA ALA A 48 4.94 2.59 5.62
C ALA A 48 6.32 2.62 4.96
N GLU A 49 6.72 1.54 4.27
CA GLU A 49 7.95 1.47 3.47
C GLU A 49 8.00 2.59 2.43
N ARG A 50 6.88 2.84 1.74
CA ARG A 50 6.79 3.90 0.72
C ARG A 50 6.94 5.29 1.33
N ARG A 51 6.31 5.57 2.48
CA ARG A 51 6.44 6.84 3.23
C ARG A 51 7.87 7.05 3.71
N ALA A 52 8.49 6.03 4.32
CA ALA A 52 9.88 6.10 4.77
C ALA A 52 10.83 6.42 3.61
N LYS A 53 10.60 5.82 2.43
CA LYS A 53 11.39 6.12 1.23
C LYS A 53 11.20 7.57 0.75
N LEU A 54 9.97 8.09 0.80
CA LEU A 54 9.68 9.48 0.42
C LEU A 54 10.30 10.48 1.41
N ALA A 55 10.32 10.17 2.72
CA ALA A 55 10.93 11.03 3.73
C ALA A 55 12.48 11.09 3.61
N ASN A 56 13.09 10.05 3.03
CA ASN A 56 14.53 9.96 2.81
C ASN A 56 15.00 10.52 1.46
N THR A 57 14.09 11.13 0.67
CA THR A 57 14.39 11.73 -0.64
C THR A 57 14.14 13.23 -0.58
#